data_AF-A0A526PZP8-F1
#
_entry.id   AF-A0A526PZP8-F1
#
_cell.length_a   1.000
_cell.length_b   1.000
_cell.length_c   1.000
_cell.angle_alpha   90.00
_cell.angle_beta   90.00
_cell.angle_gamma   90.00
#
_symmetry.space_group_name_H-M   'P 1'
#
loop_
_entity.id
_entity.type
_entity.pdbx_description
1 polymer ?
#
loop_
_entity_poly.entity_id
_entity_poly.type
_entity_poly.pdbx_seq_one_letter_code
_entity_poly.pdbx_strand_id
1 'polypeptide(L)' 'YKVVRLKFEDGKPSGAYEDFATGFVISDDDVWGRPVGVTVAKDGALILTEDGNGTIWRVTYGDGRS' A
#
# COMPACT_ATOMS: atom_id res chain seq x y z
N TYR A 1 -10.90 -0.98 -0.46
CA TYR A 1 -9.60 -1.62 -0.19
C TYR A 1 -8.54 -0.55 0.03
N LYS A 2 -7.56 -0.82 0.87
CA LYS A 2 -6.43 0.08 1.13
C LYS A 2 -5.23 -0.70 1.65
N VAL A 3 -4.05 -0.12 1.48
CA VAL A 3 -2.82 -0.54 2.16
C VAL A 3 -2.58 0.43 3.31
N VAL A 4 -2.36 -0.12 4.50
CA VAL A 4 -2.10 0.68 5.71
C VAL A 4 -0.73 0.35 6.28
N ARG A 5 -0.12 1.34 6.92
CA ARG A 5 1.08 1.18 7.72
C ARG A 5 0.70 1.08 9.18
N LEU A 6 1.05 -0.04 9.80
CA LEU A 6 0.92 -0.22 11.25
C LEU A 6 2.15 0.37 11.95
N LYS A 7 1.91 1.12 13.03
CA LYS A 7 2.98 1.57 13.93
C LYS A 7 3.19 0.55 15.03
N PHE A 8 4.45 0.26 15.32
CA PHE A 8 4.84 -0.68 16.37
C PHE A 8 5.63 0.06 17.46
N GLU A 9 5.31 -0.24 18.70
CA GLU A 9 5.99 0.24 19.91
C GLU A 9 6.28 -0.99 20.78
N ASP A 10 7.54 -1.15 21.20
CA ASP A 10 8.01 -2.30 21.99
C ASP A 10 7.60 -3.68 21.40
N GLY A 11 7.68 -3.79 20.07
CA GLY A 11 7.34 -5.01 19.33
C GLY A 11 5.84 -5.30 19.21
N LYS A 12 4.96 -4.41 19.67
CA LYS A 12 3.51 -4.55 19.59
C LYS A 12 2.88 -3.46 18.72
N PRO A 13 1.80 -3.74 17.97
CA PRO A 13 1.06 -2.70 17.28
C PRO A 13 0.54 -1.67 18.30
N SER A 14 0.75 -0.38 18.03
CA SER A 14 0.29 0.70 18.92
C SER A 14 -1.23 0.92 18.89
N GLY A 15 -1.94 0.19 18.01
CA GLY A 15 -3.36 0.37 17.75
C GLY A 15 -3.67 1.47 16.72
N ALA A 16 -2.68 2.29 16.37
CA ALA A 16 -2.78 3.27 15.29
C ALA A 16 -2.34 2.70 13.95
N TYR A 17 -2.98 3.15 12.88
CA TYR A 17 -2.56 2.89 11.50
C TYR A 17 -2.63 4.16 10.67
N GLU A 18 -1.79 4.23 9.65
CA GLU A 18 -1.78 5.31 8.67
C GLU A 18 -2.19 4.75 7.32
N ASP A 19 -3.07 5.45 6.61
CA ASP A 19 -3.41 5.10 5.24
C ASP A 19 -2.20 5.40 4.35
N PHE A 20 -1.68 4.36 3.69
CA PHE A 20 -0.49 4.47 2.84
C PHE A 20 -0.86 4.55 1.36
N ALA A 21 -1.81 3.71 0.91
CA ALA A 21 -2.37 3.76 -0.43
C ALA A 21 -3.88 3.49 -0.38
N THR A 22 -4.66 4.37 -0.98
CA THR A 22 -6.12 4.34 -1.03
C THR A 22 -6.60 4.56 -2.47
N GLY A 23 -7.92 4.71 -2.69
CA GLY A 23 -8.48 4.94 -4.04
C GLY A 23 -8.76 3.66 -4.85
N PHE A 24 -8.57 2.49 -4.25
CA PHE A 24 -8.83 1.20 -4.90
C PHE A 24 -10.31 0.88 -5.09
N VAL A 25 -11.20 1.52 -4.33
CA VAL A 25 -12.66 1.39 -4.47
C VAL A 25 -13.17 2.71 -5.03
N ILE A 26 -13.90 2.63 -6.13
CA ILE A 26 -14.46 3.78 -6.85
C ILE A 26 -15.89 4.04 -6.36
N SER A 27 -16.68 2.98 -6.17
CA SER A 27 -18.04 3.01 -5.65
C SER A 27 -18.39 1.68 -4.97
N ASP A 28 -19.62 1.54 -4.45
CA ASP A 28 -20.09 0.31 -3.82
C ASP A 28 -20.05 -0.91 -4.77
N ASP A 29 -20.24 -0.67 -6.07
CA ASP A 29 -20.28 -1.72 -7.10
C ASP A 29 -19.01 -1.75 -7.98
N ASP A 30 -18.07 -0.83 -7.80
CA ASP A 30 -16.91 -0.68 -8.68
C ASP A 30 -15.58 -0.54 -7.92
N VAL A 31 -14.61 -1.33 -8.34
CA VAL A 31 -13.30 -1.49 -7.70
C VAL A 31 -12.23 -1.40 -8.78
N TRP A 32 -11.34 -0.42 -8.64
CA TRP A 32 -10.22 -0.25 -9.57
C TRP A 32 -9.24 -1.43 -9.49
N GLY A 33 -8.97 -1.94 -8.28
CA GLY A 33 -8.13 -3.11 -8.07
C GLY A 33 -8.10 -3.52 -6.60
N ARG A 34 -7.75 -4.78 -6.30
CA ARG A 34 -7.66 -5.25 -4.91
C ARG A 34 -6.21 -5.59 -4.59
N PRO A 35 -5.56 -4.89 -3.64
CA PRO A 35 -4.26 -5.27 -3.12
C PRO A 35 -4.25 -6.73 -2.67
N VAL A 36 -3.31 -7.53 -3.18
CA VAL A 36 -3.17 -8.96 -2.84
C VAL A 36 -1.85 -9.30 -2.16
N GLY A 37 -0.77 -8.56 -2.44
CA GLY A 37 0.54 -8.85 -1.89
C GLY A 37 1.41 -7.61 -1.76
N VAL A 38 2.20 -7.58 -0.69
CA VAL A 38 3.19 -6.54 -0.42
C VAL A 38 4.53 -7.14 -0.02
N THR A 39 5.62 -6.53 -0.46
CA THR A 39 6.97 -6.85 0.02
C THR A 39 7.88 -5.64 -0.09
N VAL A 40 8.97 -5.62 0.68
CA VAL A 40 9.97 -4.55 0.61
C VAL A 40 11.16 -5.06 -0.22
N ALA A 41 11.48 -4.35 -1.29
CA ALA A 41 12.63 -4.63 -2.11
C ALA A 41 13.94 -4.31 -1.36
N LYS A 42 15.07 -4.83 -1.85
CA LYS A 42 16.39 -4.67 -1.21
C LYS A 42 16.83 -3.21 -1.06
N ASP A 43 16.33 -2.33 -1.94
CA ASP A 43 16.59 -0.90 -1.94
C ASP A 43 15.58 -0.09 -1.11
N GLY A 44 14.69 -0.76 -0.37
CA GLY A 44 13.69 -0.14 0.47
C GLY A 44 12.39 0.24 -0.23
N ALA A 45 12.26 0.03 -1.55
CA ALA A 45 11.00 0.26 -2.25
C ALA A 45 9.89 -0.70 -1.76
N LEU A 46 8.65 -0.22 -1.66
CA LEU A 46 7.51 -1.09 -1.42
C LEU A 46 7.00 -1.62 -2.77
N ILE A 47 6.97 -2.94 -2.91
CA ILE A 47 6.31 -3.62 -4.02
C ILE A 47 4.89 -3.96 -3.58
N LEU A 48 3.91 -3.54 -4.38
CA LEU A 48 2.50 -3.81 -4.17
C LEU A 48 1.92 -4.46 -5.43
N THR A 49 1.15 -5.52 -5.25
CA THR A 49 0.46 -6.23 -6.33
C THR A 49 -1.05 -6.13 -6.14
N GLU A 50 -1.79 -6.08 -7.26
CA GLU A 50 -3.25 -6.06 -7.27
C GLU A 50 -3.83 -6.95 -8.38
N ASP A 51 -5.05 -7.42 -8.20
CA ASP A 51 -5.67 -8.43 -9.07
C ASP A 51 -6.73 -7.90 -10.06
N GLY A 52 -7.09 -6.62 -9.99
CA GLY A 52 -8.08 -6.02 -10.88
C GLY A 52 -7.52 -5.79 -12.28
N ASN A 53 -6.27 -5.33 -12.36
CA ASN A 53 -5.57 -5.07 -13.63
C ASN A 53 -4.30 -5.92 -13.80
N GLY A 54 -3.95 -6.75 -12.81
CA GLY A 54 -2.70 -7.54 -12.81
C GLY A 54 -1.44 -6.67 -12.68
N THR A 55 -1.56 -5.52 -12.03
CA THR A 55 -0.50 -4.51 -11.93
C THR A 55 0.44 -4.79 -10.78
N ILE A 56 1.73 -4.56 -11.02
CA ILE A 56 2.77 -4.50 -9.99
C ILE A 56 3.25 -3.06 -9.87
N TRP A 57 3.04 -2.47 -8.70
CA TRP A 57 3.47 -1.13 -8.34
C TRP A 57 4.79 -1.19 -7.58
N ARG A 58 5.74 -0.34 -7.94
CA ARG A 58 6.97 -0.11 -7.16
C ARG A 58 6.93 1.31 -6.60
N VAL A 59 6.69 1.42 -5.31
CA VAL A 59 6.59 2.70 -4.60
C VAL A 59 7.94 3.05 -3.98
N THR A 60 8.47 4.21 -4.36
CA THR A 60 9.74 4.74 -3.89
C THR A 60 9.54 6.13 -3.31
N TYR A 61 10.36 6.52 -2.34
CA TYR A 61 10.53 7.93 -2.00
C TYR A 61 11.23 8.62 -3.17
N GLY A 62 10.58 9.63 -3.76
CA GLY A 62 11.27 10.59 -4.61
C GLY A 62 11.85 11.71 -3.74
N ASP A 63 13.00 12.27 -4.11
CA ASP A 63 13.40 13.59 -3.64
C ASP A 63 12.27 14.54 -4.05
N GLY A 64 11.49 15.05 -3.09
CA GLY A 64 10.20 15.70 -3.33
C GLY A 64 10.24 16.94 -4.22
N ARG A 65 10.42 16.77 -5.53
CA ARG A 65 10.20 17.77 -6.57
C ARG A 65 9.31 17.15 -7.63
N SER A 66 8.10 17.70 -7.70
CA SER A 66 7.21 17.71 -8.85
C SER A 66 7.93 18.13 -10.13
#